data_AF-A0AAD4KBT0-F1
#
_entry.id   AF-A0AAD4KBT0-F1
#
_cell.length_a   1.000
_cell.length_b   1.000
_cell.length_c   1.000
_cell.angle_alpha   90.00
_cell.angle_beta   90.00
_cell.angle_gamma   90.00
#
_symmetry.space_group_name_H-M   'P 1'
#
loop_
_entity.id
_entity.type
_entity.pdbx_description
1 polymer ?
#
loop_
_entity_poly.entity_id
_entity_poly.type
_entity_poly.pdbx_seq_one_letter_code
_entity_poly.pdbx_strand_id
1 'polypeptide(L)'
;MIQGPHMVEPDTRKGLIFLYRDADSDLHFCWKDRRRNVIEIDIIVSPNTLEFNRVDSCKTGRIYVLKFRRSPNRLFFWMQYPKYELDDDICSKVNELLLSNSNSDDEYTSSIHSMNTANIRPSDL
;
A
#
# COMPACT_ATOMS: atom_id res chain seq x y z
N MET A 1 30.54 -11.52 -2.34
CA MET A 1 29.84 -10.94 -1.18
C MET A 1 28.38 -11.34 -1.31
N ILE A 2 27.89 -12.27 -0.48
CA ILE A 2 26.49 -12.67 -0.49
C ILE A 2 25.79 -11.69 0.46
N GLN A 3 24.95 -10.80 -0.05
CA GLN A 3 24.10 -9.99 0.81
C GLN A 3 23.20 -10.94 1.59
N GLY A 4 23.20 -10.81 2.92
CA GLY A 4 22.32 -11.59 3.79
C GLY A 4 20.84 -11.36 3.44
N PRO A 5 19.92 -12.20 3.95
CA PRO A 5 18.50 -12.03 3.67
C PRO A 5 18.06 -10.60 4.04
N HIS A 6 17.49 -9.87 3.07
CA HIS A 6 16.88 -8.56 3.31
C HIS A 6 15.68 -8.75 4.25
N MET A 7 15.93 -8.57 5.55
CA MET A 7 14.92 -8.73 6.59
C MET A 7 14.02 -7.49 6.60
N VAL A 8 12.71 -7.72 6.63
CA VAL A 8 11.69 -6.67 6.65
C VAL A 8 11.00 -6.73 8.01
N GLU A 9 11.05 -5.64 8.78
CA GLU A 9 10.50 -5.59 10.15
C GLU A 9 9.16 -4.85 10.21
N PRO A 10 8.12 -5.47 10.79
CA PRO A 10 6.80 -4.88 10.82
C PRO A 10 6.78 -3.53 11.53
N ASP A 11 6.23 -2.50 10.88
CA ASP A 11 5.84 -1.28 11.57
C ASP A 11 4.63 -1.57 12.46
N THR A 12 4.66 -1.06 13.69
CA THR A 12 3.60 -1.20 14.70
C THR A 12 2.67 0.02 14.75
N ARG A 13 2.92 1.05 13.93
CA ARG A 13 2.10 2.25 13.85
C ARG A 13 0.81 2.00 13.09
N LYS A 14 -0.32 2.41 13.68
CA LYS A 14 -1.61 2.39 12.97
C LYS A 14 -1.56 3.32 11.77
N GLY A 15 -1.70 2.75 10.59
CA GLY A 15 -1.68 3.50 9.34
C GLY A 15 -3.00 3.46 8.59
N LEU A 16 -3.04 4.25 7.53
CA LEU A 16 -4.14 4.30 6.59
C LEU A 16 -3.57 4.36 5.18
N ILE A 17 -3.84 3.35 4.35
CA ILE A 17 -3.78 3.47 2.90
C ILE A 17 -5.00 4.26 2.46
N PHE A 18 -4.82 5.22 1.57
CA PHE A 18 -5.92 5.86 0.87
C PHE A 18 -5.47 6.25 -0.52
N LEU A 19 -6.44 6.34 -1.42
CA LEU A 19 -6.23 6.81 -2.78
C LEU A 19 -7.06 8.08 -2.98
N TYR A 20 -6.50 9.05 -3.68
CA TYR A 20 -7.20 10.29 -4.06
C TYR A 20 -6.69 10.77 -5.41
N ARG A 21 -7.47 11.60 -6.11
CA ARG A 21 -6.99 12.34 -7.28
C ARG A 21 -6.68 13.78 -6.88
N ASP A 22 -5.55 14.31 -7.33
CA ASP A 22 -5.19 15.70 -7.08
C ASP A 22 -5.87 16.66 -8.06
N ALA A 23 -5.45 17.94 -8.04
CA ALA A 23 -6.01 18.98 -8.90
C ALA A 23 -5.73 18.73 -10.40
N ASP A 24 -4.69 17.96 -10.72
CA ASP A 24 -4.30 17.58 -12.08
C ASP A 24 -4.91 16.24 -12.51
N SER A 25 -5.81 15.67 -11.69
CA SER A 25 -6.46 14.36 -11.87
C SER A 25 -5.50 13.17 -11.80
N ASP A 26 -4.27 13.37 -11.33
CA ASP A 26 -3.32 12.31 -11.09
C ASP A 26 -3.78 11.49 -9.89
N LEU A 27 -3.76 10.15 -10.03
CA LEU A 27 -4.13 9.26 -8.93
C LEU A 27 -2.95 9.09 -7.99
N HIS A 28 -3.15 9.35 -6.71
CA HIS A 28 -2.16 9.15 -5.65
C HIS A 28 -2.49 7.89 -4.85
N PHE A 29 -1.49 7.04 -4.61
CA PHE A 29 -1.51 6.00 -3.59
C PHE A 29 -0.73 6.49 -2.38
N CYS A 30 -1.41 6.61 -1.24
CA CYS A 30 -0.81 7.17 -0.04
C CYS A 30 -0.85 6.22 1.14
N TRP A 31 0.12 6.37 2.03
CA TRP A 31 0.08 5.83 3.39
C TRP A 31 0.29 6.94 4.42
N LYS A 32 -0.58 6.98 5.43
CA LYS A 32 -0.55 7.96 6.52
C LYS A 32 -0.45 7.30 7.88
N ASP A 33 0.46 7.79 8.74
CA ASP A 33 0.44 7.50 10.18
C ASP A 33 -0.81 8.15 10.79
N ARG A 34 -1.76 7.33 11.26
CA ARG A 34 -3.04 7.81 11.81
C ARG A 34 -2.88 8.56 13.13
N ARG A 35 -1.85 8.24 13.91
CA ARG A 35 -1.61 8.89 15.21
C ARG A 35 -1.03 10.28 15.01
N ARG A 36 -0.05 10.41 14.10
CA ARG A 36 0.62 11.67 13.80
C ARG A 36 -0.12 12.52 12.77
N ASN A 37 -1.03 11.91 12.01
CA ASN A 37 -1.70 12.50 10.86
C ASN A 37 -0.71 13.00 9.80
N VAL A 38 0.37 12.24 9.56
CA VAL A 38 1.44 12.56 8.60
C VAL A 38 1.42 11.55 7.46
N ILE A 39 1.37 12.04 6.22
CA ILE A 39 1.53 11.22 5.01
C ILE A 39 3.02 10.95 4.85
N GLU A 40 3.42 9.68 4.85
CA GLU A 40 4.82 9.26 4.72
C GLU A 40 5.12 8.59 3.39
N ILE A 41 4.09 8.07 2.71
CA ILE A 41 4.18 7.54 1.36
C ILE A 41 3.13 8.27 0.53
N ASP A 42 3.57 8.80 -0.60
CA ASP A 42 2.73 9.43 -1.61
C ASP A 42 3.30 9.10 -2.99
N ILE A 43 2.57 8.29 -3.77
CA ILE A 43 3.02 7.77 -5.06
C ILE A 43 1.99 8.14 -6.12
N ILE A 44 2.40 8.93 -7.11
CA ILE A 44 1.62 9.17 -8.32
C ILE A 44 1.56 7.87 -9.13
N VAL A 45 0.35 7.43 -9.44
CA VAL A 45 0.04 6.17 -10.10
C VAL A 45 -0.16 6.43 -11.58
N SER A 46 0.82 6.05 -12.40
CA SER A 46 0.59 5.97 -13.84
C SER A 46 -0.18 4.67 -14.19
N PRO A 47 -1.00 4.69 -15.26
CA PRO A 47 -1.75 3.50 -15.67
C PRO A 47 -0.87 2.27 -15.83
N ASN A 48 -1.37 1.12 -15.37
CA ASN A 48 -0.69 -0.17 -15.50
C ASN A 48 0.72 -0.23 -14.86
N THR A 49 1.02 0.59 -13.86
CA THR A 49 2.35 0.57 -13.20
C THR A 49 2.37 -0.12 -11.85
N LEU A 50 1.26 -0.13 -11.11
CA LEU A 50 1.16 -0.71 -9.78
C LEU A 50 0.17 -1.87 -9.73
N GLU A 51 0.44 -2.84 -8.86
CA GLU A 51 -0.48 -3.91 -8.51
C GLU A 51 -0.46 -4.11 -6.99
N PHE A 52 -1.63 -4.29 -6.38
CA PHE A 52 -1.73 -4.58 -4.95
C PHE A 52 -2.15 -6.03 -4.76
N ASN A 53 -1.29 -6.85 -4.16
CA ASN A 53 -1.51 -8.30 -4.11
C ASN A 53 -1.38 -8.83 -2.69
N ARG A 54 -2.15 -9.86 -2.34
CA ARG A 54 -1.91 -10.64 -1.13
C ARG A 54 -0.59 -11.42 -1.25
N VAL A 55 0.09 -11.61 -0.12
CA VAL A 55 1.30 -12.44 -0.03
C VAL A 55 0.95 -13.81 0.56
N ASP A 56 0.64 -14.78 -0.30
CA ASP A 56 0.15 -16.11 0.12
C ASP A 56 1.18 -17.00 0.81
N SER A 57 2.47 -16.67 0.67
CA SER A 57 3.56 -17.37 1.35
C SER A 57 3.57 -17.10 2.86
N CYS A 58 2.97 -16.01 3.32
CA CYS A 58 2.78 -15.73 4.74
C CYS A 58 1.50 -16.42 5.25
N LYS A 59 1.66 -17.48 6.03
CA LYS A 59 0.51 -18.26 6.57
C LYS A 59 -0.06 -17.71 7.87
N THR A 60 0.65 -16.81 8.54
CA THR A 60 0.31 -16.30 9.88
C THR A 60 -0.08 -14.82 9.89
N GLY A 61 -0.17 -14.17 8.73
CA GLY A 61 -0.38 -12.73 8.63
C GLY A 61 -1.27 -12.31 7.46
N ARG A 62 -1.72 -11.06 7.53
CA ARG A 62 -2.58 -10.42 6.52
C ARG A 62 -1.75 -9.45 5.69
N ILE A 63 -0.73 -10.00 5.04
CA ILE A 63 0.31 -9.22 4.35
C ILE A 63 -0.07 -9.03 2.88
N TYR A 64 0.07 -7.79 2.43
CA TYR A 64 -0.15 -7.35 1.07
C TYR A 64 1.10 -6.63 0.55
N VAL A 65 1.29 -6.64 -0.76
CA VAL A 65 2.42 -6.02 -1.43
C VAL A 65 1.92 -5.13 -2.55
N LEU A 66 2.36 -3.87 -2.53
CA LEU A 66 2.30 -2.96 -3.67
C LEU A 66 3.53 -3.23 -4.54
N LYS A 67 3.31 -3.79 -5.72
CA LYS A 67 4.35 -4.12 -6.69
C LYS A 67 4.41 -3.05 -7.77
N PHE A 68 5.61 -2.55 -8.03
CA PHE A 68 5.90 -1.75 -9.21
C PHE A 68 6.19 -2.72 -10.37
N ARG A 69 5.36 -2.74 -11.41
CA ARG A 69 5.46 -3.73 -12.51
C ARG A 69 6.81 -3.72 -13.24
N ARG A 70 7.43 -2.54 -13.36
CA ARG A 70 8.70 -2.33 -14.07
C ARG A 70 9.91 -2.10 -13.15
N SER A 71 9.76 -2.36 -11.85
CA SER A 71 10.83 -2.17 -10.87
C SER A 71 10.88 -3.36 -9.90
N PRO A 72 12.05 -3.72 -9.36
CA PRO A 72 12.13 -4.70 -8.29
C PRO A 72 11.58 -4.16 -6.96
N ASN A 73 11.32 -2.85 -6.85
CA ASN A 73 10.83 -2.24 -5.62
C ASN A 73 9.48 -2.81 -5.19
N ARG A 74 9.34 -3.06 -3.89
CA ARG A 74 8.13 -3.58 -3.26
C ARG A 74 7.86 -2.77 -2.00
N LEU A 75 6.60 -2.40 -1.78
CA LEU A 75 6.15 -1.91 -0.49
C LEU A 75 5.21 -2.94 0.11
N PHE A 76 5.45 -3.29 1.36
CA PHE A 76 4.67 -4.31 2.03
C PHE A 76 3.82 -3.67 3.13
N PHE A 77 2.60 -4.17 3.25
CA PHE A 77 1.57 -3.67 4.14
C PHE A 77 0.93 -4.84 4.88
N TRP A 78 0.39 -4.61 6.07
CA TRP A 78 -0.43 -5.58 6.76
C TRP A 78 -1.76 -4.97 7.19
N MET A 79 -2.86 -5.69 6.94
CA MET A 79 -4.20 -5.20 7.21
C MET A 79 -4.43 -5.03 8.72
N GLN A 80 -5.05 -3.92 9.09
CA GLN A 80 -5.44 -3.62 10.47
C GLN A 80 -6.94 -3.68 10.71
N TYR A 81 -7.74 -3.73 9.64
CA TYR A 81 -9.18 -3.78 9.78
C TYR A 81 -9.59 -5.03 10.57
N PRO A 82 -10.49 -4.96 11.56
CA PRO A 82 -10.75 -6.08 12.47
C PRO A 82 -11.41 -7.28 11.77
N LYS A 83 -12.09 -7.07 10.64
CA LYS A 83 -12.79 -8.10 9.87
C LYS A 83 -11.92 -8.58 8.71
N TYR A 84 -11.31 -9.74 8.86
CA TYR A 84 -10.41 -10.30 7.83
C TYR A 84 -11.17 -10.75 6.58
N GLU A 85 -12.47 -11.03 6.71
CA GLU A 85 -13.35 -11.44 5.62
C GLU A 85 -13.50 -10.36 4.54
N LEU A 86 -13.18 -9.10 4.84
CA LEU A 86 -13.20 -8.00 3.88
C LEU A 86 -11.85 -7.76 3.20
N ASP A 87 -10.78 -8.46 3.59
CA ASP A 87 -9.44 -8.15 3.12
C ASP A 87 -9.31 -8.36 1.59
N ASP A 88 -9.99 -9.37 1.04
CA ASP A 88 -10.02 -9.64 -0.40
C ASP A 88 -10.83 -8.57 -1.16
N ASP A 89 -11.99 -8.16 -0.65
CA ASP A 89 -12.80 -7.07 -1.23
C ASP A 89 -12.02 -5.75 -1.23
N ILE A 90 -11.33 -5.45 -0.13
CA ILE A 90 -10.45 -4.28 0.00
C ILE A 90 -9.34 -4.34 -1.06
N CYS A 91 -8.68 -5.49 -1.20
CA CYS A 91 -7.62 -5.68 -2.19
C CYS A 91 -8.13 -5.49 -3.62
N SER A 92 -9.28 -6.07 -3.94
CA SER A 92 -9.94 -5.90 -5.24
C SER A 92 -10.29 -4.44 -5.50
N LYS A 93 -10.80 -3.72 -4.49
CA LYS A 93 -11.14 -2.29 -4.65
C LYS A 93 -9.91 -1.42 -4.88
N VAL A 94 -8.79 -1.70 -4.21
CA VAL A 94 -7.52 -1.00 -4.48
C VAL A 94 -7.11 -1.19 -5.93
N ASN A 95 -7.10 -2.43 -6.43
CA ASN A 95 -6.70 -2.69 -7.81
C ASN A 95 -7.66 -2.08 -8.83
N GLU A 96 -8.97 -2.08 -8.57
CA GLU A 96 -9.96 -1.39 -9.40
C GLU A 96 -9.61 0.10 -9.55
N LEU A 97 -9.30 0.77 -8.44
CA LEU A 97 -8.90 2.18 -8.43
C LEU A 97 -7.58 2.40 -9.17
N LEU A 98 -6.56 1.55 -8.95
CA LEU A 98 -5.26 1.61 -9.62
C LEU A 98 -5.37 1.44 -11.15
N LEU A 99 -6.39 0.73 -11.64
CA LEU A 99 -6.65 0.51 -13.06
C LEU A 99 -7.62 1.55 -13.66
N SER A 100 -8.33 2.33 -12.83
CA SER A 100 -9.33 3.27 -13.30
C SER A 100 -8.68 4.42 -14.08
N ASN A 101 -9.00 4.50 -15.38
CA ASN A 101 -8.54 5.56 -16.29
C ASN A 101 -9.53 6.74 -16.39
N SER A 102 -10.61 6.74 -15.60
CA SER A 102 -11.76 7.63 -15.82
C SER A 102 -11.73 8.87 -14.94
N ASN A 103 -11.87 10.05 -15.59
CA ASN A 103 -12.25 11.33 -15.00
C ASN A 103 -13.77 11.38 -14.77
N SER A 104 -14.33 10.44 -13.98
CA SER A 104 -15.67 10.67 -13.42
C SER A 104 -15.49 11.34 -12.07
N ASP A 105 -16.24 12.43 -11.84
CA ASP A 105 -16.23 13.32 -10.67
C ASP A 105 -16.68 12.63 -9.36
N ASP A 106 -16.28 11.38 -9.16
CA ASP A 106 -16.61 10.62 -7.97
C ASP A 106 -15.48 10.83 -6.95
N GLU A 107 -15.74 11.69 -5.97
CA GLU A 107 -14.92 11.90 -4.77
C GLU A 107 -14.85 10.59 -3.94
N TYR A 108 -14.12 9.58 -4.42
CA TYR A 108 -13.93 8.32 -3.70
C TYR A 108 -12.57 8.29 -3.01
N THR A 109 -12.56 8.69 -1.74
CA THR A 109 -11.50 8.31 -0.82
C THR A 109 -11.80 6.90 -0.28
N SER A 110 -11.25 5.87 -0.92
CA SER A 110 -11.27 4.53 -0.31
C SER A 110 -10.21 4.47 0.79
N SER A 111 -10.65 4.71 2.03
CA SER A 111 -9.79 4.67 3.22
C SER A 111 -9.64 3.24 3.73
N ILE A 112 -8.41 2.72 3.70
CA ILE A 112 -8.07 1.35 4.07
C ILE A 112 -7.14 1.36 5.28
N HIS A 113 -7.56 0.72 6.36
CA HIS A 113 -6.78 0.63 7.59
C HIS A 113 -5.67 -0.42 7.46
N SER A 114 -4.41 0.02 7.40
CA SER A 114 -3.24 -0.83 7.16
C SER A 114 -2.01 -0.29 7.88
N MET A 115 -1.05 -1.12 8.24
CA MET A 115 0.30 -0.63 8.58
C MET A 115 1.29 -1.06 7.50
N ASN A 116 2.44 -0.42 7.43
CA ASN A 116 3.54 -0.89 6.59
C ASN A 116 4.28 -2.02 7.31
N THR A 117 4.69 -3.08 6.61
CA THR A 117 5.68 -3.99 7.18
C THR A 117 7.11 -3.56 6.85
N ALA A 118 7.32 -2.61 5.95
CA ALA A 118 8.62 -2.05 5.66
C ALA A 118 8.79 -0.72 6.40
N ASN A 119 9.17 -0.77 7.67
CA ASN A 119 10.08 0.26 8.13
C ASN A 119 11.43 -0.05 7.47
N ILE A 120 11.80 0.66 6.41
CA ILE A 120 13.22 0.78 6.09
C ILE A 120 13.81 1.58 7.24
N ARG A 121 14.10 0.91 8.36
CA ARG A 121 15.15 1.40 9.23
C ARG A 121 16.41 1.27 8.38
N PRO A 122 17.12 2.37 8.09
CA PRO A 122 18.48 2.26 7.62
C PRO A 122 19.25 1.67 8.80
N SER A 123 19.34 0.35 8.85
CA SER A 123 20.39 -0.33 9.58
C SER A 123 21.50 -0.52 8.58
N ASP A 124 22.55 0.28 8.75
CA ASP A 124 23.92 0.10 8.26
C ASP A 124 24.22 0.67 6.85
N LEU A 125 24.47 1.99 6.81
CA LEU A 125 25.65 2.50 6.10
C LEU A 125 26.91 2.03 6.84
#